data_AF-A0A4Q2KC15-F1
#
_entry.id   AF-A0A4Q2KC15-F1
#
_cell.length_a   1.000
_cell.length_b   1.000
_cell.length_c   1.000
_cell.angle_alpha   90.00
_cell.angle_beta   90.00
_cell.angle_gamma   90.00
#
_symmetry.space_group_name_H-M   'P 1'
#
loop_
_entity.id
_entity.type
_entity.pdbx_description
1 polymer ?
#
loop_
_entity_poly.entity_id
_entity_poly.type
_entity_poly.pdbx_seq_one_letter_code
_entity_poly.pdbx_strand_id
1 'polypeptide(L)'
;MRKFSTYAVAVLLMITVVAALLLTSACSKEEEFPSWNLTADGSVTARFSDNGKHGFILTVEGNGAIPDYASAKEAPWYYRSGRVTSIAIEEGITAVGDNAFAECAVGSVVLPRSMVSVGEKSFPQDAQVCAYSQVNAKDGRKVFLYSETKPQTDGEYWRFKNGVAVVWETIRVLFIGNSFTYYSDIPSLFGQIAEGAGEMVEVDSVTNGSWTLTKFADETDEYGKQVSDKLNATDEYDVVVLQEQSTRPLTNYSAFESAVRALKAKIKGTQENCEIYLYSTWGYAEAAETRKETIPELEAEIRKAYEKAAGELNLQVCQVGKAFSTVYTEYPDINLYFGDNKHPSYVGAYLSACVHAATILGCDVRETTFDGTLESDTAALLRGVAYETVFGA
;
A
#
# COMPACT_ATOMS: atom_id res chain seq x y z
N MET A 1 42.95 -6.28 -26.74
CA MET A 1 43.00 -5.33 -25.61
C MET A 1 41.73 -5.48 -24.79
N ARG A 2 41.85 -5.30 -23.48
CA ARG A 2 41.07 -5.91 -22.39
C ARG A 2 39.53 -5.86 -22.51
N LYS A 3 38.91 -7.04 -22.42
CA LYS A 3 37.52 -7.25 -21.98
C LYS A 3 37.45 -6.94 -20.48
N PHE A 4 36.64 -5.97 -20.06
CA PHE A 4 36.31 -5.76 -18.65
C PHE A 4 35.00 -6.49 -18.35
N SER A 5 35.06 -7.31 -17.29
CA SER A 5 34.02 -8.18 -16.75
C SER A 5 32.88 -7.37 -16.13
N THR A 6 31.64 -7.72 -16.47
CA THR A 6 30.39 -7.11 -15.98
C THR A 6 29.90 -7.67 -14.63
N TYR A 7 30.78 -8.26 -13.83
CA TYR A 7 30.43 -8.78 -12.49
C TYR A 7 31.23 -8.05 -11.40
N ALA A 8 30.76 -6.86 -10.99
CA ALA A 8 31.16 -6.20 -9.74
C ALA A 8 30.40 -4.86 -9.50
N VAL A 9 29.07 -4.85 -9.50
CA VAL A 9 28.29 -3.72 -8.94
C VAL A 9 27.00 -4.26 -8.33
N ALA A 10 27.10 -5.00 -7.22
CA ALA A 10 25.91 -5.47 -6.48
C ALA A 10 26.22 -5.84 -5.02
N VAL A 11 27.15 -5.17 -4.33
CA VAL A 11 27.31 -5.31 -2.87
C VAL A 11 27.97 -4.03 -2.32
N LEU A 12 27.23 -2.95 -2.13
CA LEU A 12 27.53 -1.87 -1.17
C LEU A 12 26.36 -0.86 -1.13
N LEU A 13 25.25 -1.24 -0.51
CA LEU A 13 24.17 -0.32 -0.13
C LEU A 13 23.62 -0.73 1.24
N MET A 14 24.54 -0.85 2.18
CA MET A 14 24.27 -0.65 3.60
C MET A 14 25.32 0.35 4.07
N ILE A 15 24.91 1.26 4.96
CA ILE A 15 25.60 2.45 5.47
C ILE A 15 25.08 3.73 4.77
N THR A 16 24.58 4.63 5.63
CA THR A 16 24.04 5.99 5.40
C THR A 16 22.55 6.14 5.09
N VAL A 17 21.68 5.90 6.09
CA VAL A 17 20.53 6.78 6.34
C VAL A 17 20.53 7.20 7.80
N VAL A 18 21.52 8.01 8.21
CA VAL A 18 21.39 9.09 9.21
C VAL A 18 22.62 10.01 9.03
N ALA A 19 22.55 10.98 8.12
CA ALA A 19 23.37 12.20 8.17
C ALA A 19 23.01 13.13 6.99
N ALA A 20 21.94 13.91 7.12
CA ALA A 20 21.80 15.17 6.37
C ALA A 20 20.71 16.06 6.98
N LEU A 21 21.07 16.91 7.94
CA LEU A 21 20.58 18.29 8.08
C LEU A 21 21.17 18.92 9.36
N LEU A 22 22.35 19.54 9.23
CA LEU A 22 22.78 20.60 10.14
C LEU A 22 23.46 21.68 9.31
N LEU A 23 22.81 22.84 9.20
CA LEU A 23 23.45 24.14 9.17
C LEU A 23 22.43 25.21 9.59
N THR A 24 22.12 25.25 10.89
CA THR A 24 21.91 26.51 11.61
C THR A 24 22.59 26.38 12.98
N SER A 25 23.60 27.22 13.21
CA SER A 25 24.29 27.30 14.49
C SER A 25 23.35 27.90 15.54
N ALA A 26 22.78 27.06 16.38
CA ALA A 26 22.28 27.46 17.68
C ALA A 26 22.92 26.53 18.71
N CYS A 27 23.51 27.13 19.74
CA CYS A 27 24.22 26.44 20.80
C CYS A 27 23.21 25.62 21.64
N SER A 28 22.97 24.36 21.27
CA SER A 28 22.30 23.37 22.13
C SER A 28 23.36 22.42 22.65
N LYS A 29 23.43 22.23 23.97
CA LYS A 29 24.18 21.11 24.55
C LYS A 29 23.67 19.83 23.87
N GLU A 30 24.55 19.03 23.27
CA GLU A 30 24.19 17.68 22.85
C GLU A 30 23.61 16.96 24.08
N GLU A 31 22.38 16.47 23.97
CA GLU A 31 21.78 15.66 25.02
C GLU A 31 22.55 14.33 25.04
N GLU A 32 23.43 14.14 26.02
CA GLU A 32 24.13 12.87 26.22
C GLU A 32 23.09 11.81 26.58
N PHE A 33 22.81 10.93 25.62
CA PHE A 33 21.94 9.79 25.85
C PHE A 33 22.70 8.69 26.61
N PRO A 34 22.01 7.98 27.53
CA PRO A 34 22.63 6.86 28.25
C PRO A 34 23.15 5.77 27.32
N SER A 35 24.27 5.17 27.73
CA SER A 35 24.87 3.99 27.09
C SER A 35 25.19 2.91 28.15
N TRP A 36 25.23 1.66 27.70
CA TRP A 36 25.40 0.50 28.56
C TRP A 36 26.36 -0.51 27.93
N ASN A 37 27.20 -1.12 28.75
CA ASN A 37 27.91 -2.35 28.41
C ASN A 37 27.02 -3.52 28.82
N LEU A 38 26.62 -4.35 27.86
CA LEU A 38 25.70 -5.46 28.12
C LEU A 38 26.43 -6.74 28.53
N THR A 39 27.69 -6.88 28.12
CA THR A 39 28.56 -8.00 28.49
C THR A 39 29.67 -7.54 29.41
N ALA A 40 30.16 -8.46 30.26
CA ALA A 40 31.21 -8.16 31.23
C ALA A 40 32.54 -7.70 30.58
N ASP A 41 32.79 -8.14 29.35
CA ASP A 41 33.97 -7.77 28.55
C ASP A 41 33.75 -6.52 27.68
N GLY A 42 32.54 -5.94 27.68
CA GLY A 42 32.17 -4.79 26.86
C GLY A 42 32.09 -5.07 25.35
N SER A 43 32.07 -6.34 24.94
CA SER A 43 31.96 -6.73 23.54
C SER A 43 30.62 -6.37 22.89
N VAL A 44 29.56 -6.22 23.69
CA VAL A 44 28.24 -5.75 23.24
C VAL A 44 27.84 -4.53 24.06
N THR A 45 27.45 -3.46 23.37
CA THR A 45 27.01 -2.20 23.96
C THR A 45 25.66 -1.77 23.42
N ALA A 46 24.97 -0.91 24.15
CA ALA A 46 23.72 -0.29 23.71
C ALA A 46 23.70 1.20 24.05
N ARG A 47 22.99 1.99 23.25
CA ARG A 47 22.80 3.43 23.48
C ARG A 47 21.46 3.93 22.97
N PHE A 48 20.96 4.99 23.58
CA PHE A 48 19.86 5.76 23.01
C PHE A 48 20.35 6.85 22.04
N SER A 49 19.47 7.22 21.12
CA SER A 49 19.52 8.47 20.37
C SER A 49 18.09 8.98 20.13
N ASP A 50 17.95 10.28 19.85
CA ASP A 50 16.66 10.86 19.46
C ASP A 50 16.24 10.33 18.09
N ASN A 51 14.96 9.98 17.93
CA ASN A 51 14.39 9.59 16.65
C ASN A 51 13.89 10.80 15.81
N GLY A 52 14.00 12.03 16.32
CA GLY A 52 13.50 13.27 15.71
C GLY A 52 11.97 13.42 15.74
N LYS A 53 11.26 12.51 16.42
CA LYS A 53 9.79 12.38 16.47
C LYS A 53 9.31 11.97 17.88
N HIS A 54 9.72 12.72 18.90
CA HIS A 54 9.31 12.53 20.31
C HIS A 54 9.55 11.13 20.92
N GLY A 55 10.39 10.29 20.31
CA GLY A 55 10.75 8.95 20.79
C GLY A 55 12.26 8.70 20.72
N PHE A 56 12.66 7.45 20.90
CA PHE A 56 14.07 7.05 20.92
C PHE A 56 14.37 5.94 19.92
N ILE A 57 15.59 5.97 19.37
CA ILE A 57 16.22 4.84 18.71
C ILE A 57 17.13 4.17 19.75
N LEU A 58 16.92 2.88 19.99
CA LEU A 58 17.82 2.04 20.78
C LEU A 58 18.78 1.32 19.83
N THR A 59 20.06 1.70 19.85
CA THR A 59 21.08 1.03 19.04
C THR A 59 21.85 0.03 19.89
N VAL A 60 22.04 -1.18 19.38
CA VAL A 60 22.87 -2.23 19.97
C VAL A 60 23.97 -2.60 18.98
N GLU A 61 25.21 -2.54 19.41
CA GLU A 61 26.40 -2.72 18.57
C GLU A 61 27.43 -3.63 19.25
N GLY A 62 28.42 -4.07 18.46
CA GLY A 62 29.50 -4.93 18.92
C GLY A 62 29.39 -6.36 18.42
N ASN A 63 30.06 -7.30 19.10
CA ASN A 63 30.18 -8.69 18.68
C ASN A 63 29.74 -9.64 19.80
N GLY A 64 28.72 -10.45 19.54
CA GLY A 64 28.24 -11.44 20.51
C GLY A 64 26.73 -11.44 20.71
N ALA A 65 26.28 -11.93 21.85
CA ALA A 65 24.87 -12.06 22.18
C ALA A 65 24.43 -10.92 23.09
N ILE A 66 23.23 -10.37 22.85
CA ILE A 66 22.51 -9.59 23.86
C ILE A 66 22.08 -10.57 24.97
N PRO A 67 22.35 -10.28 26.25
CA PRO A 67 22.07 -11.22 27.35
C PRO A 67 20.57 -11.46 27.55
N ASP A 68 20.25 -12.61 28.14
CA ASP A 68 18.90 -12.91 28.64
C ASP A 68 18.60 -12.04 29.88
N TYR A 69 17.36 -11.55 29.96
CA TYR A 69 16.84 -10.84 31.13
C TYR A 69 15.70 -11.65 31.76
N ALA A 70 15.64 -11.76 33.09
CA ALA A 70 14.61 -12.56 33.74
C ALA A 70 13.21 -11.92 33.61
N SER A 71 13.17 -10.59 33.38
CA SER A 71 11.98 -9.86 32.95
C SER A 71 12.37 -8.60 32.18
N ALA A 72 11.43 -8.00 31.44
CA ALA A 72 11.67 -6.76 30.70
C ALA A 72 12.20 -5.62 31.60
N LYS A 73 11.87 -5.64 32.90
CA LYS A 73 12.29 -4.63 33.90
C LYS A 73 13.79 -4.63 34.17
N GLU A 74 14.47 -5.73 33.87
CA GLU A 74 15.91 -5.88 34.08
C GLU A 74 16.72 -5.38 32.88
N ALA A 75 16.09 -5.19 31.72
CA ALA A 75 16.74 -4.59 30.58
C ALA A 75 17.11 -3.12 30.90
N PRO A 76 18.36 -2.67 30.63
CA PRO A 76 18.83 -1.35 31.05
C PRO A 76 17.98 -0.18 30.55
N TRP A 77 17.30 -0.34 29.42
CA TRP A 77 16.46 0.67 28.77
C TRP A 77 14.99 0.67 29.22
N TYR A 78 14.58 -0.23 30.12
CA TYR A 78 13.17 -0.41 30.50
C TYR A 78 12.45 0.90 30.87
N TYR A 79 13.11 1.78 31.62
CA TYR A 79 12.53 3.06 32.08
C TYR A 79 12.11 4.02 30.95
N ARG A 80 12.54 3.77 29.69
CA ARG A 80 12.15 4.49 28.48
C ARG A 80 11.61 3.58 27.37
N SER A 81 11.42 2.28 27.63
CA SER A 81 11.10 1.29 26.58
C SER A 81 9.81 1.66 25.81
N GLY A 82 8.77 2.10 26.50
CA GLY A 82 7.51 2.55 25.88
C GLY A 82 7.63 3.79 24.97
N ARG A 83 8.82 4.40 24.89
CA ARG A 83 9.14 5.50 23.94
C ARG A 83 10.22 5.10 22.92
N VAL A 84 10.71 3.87 22.96
CA VAL A 84 11.62 3.33 21.95
C VAL A 84 10.79 2.91 20.76
N THR A 85 10.81 3.71 19.69
CA THR A 85 10.01 3.46 18.49
C THR A 85 10.85 2.84 17.38
N SER A 86 12.16 2.67 17.58
CA SER A 86 13.06 2.01 16.64
C SER A 86 14.17 1.30 17.40
N ILE A 87 14.52 0.10 16.94
CA ILE A 87 15.66 -0.67 17.44
C ILE A 87 16.59 -0.90 16.26
N ALA A 88 17.86 -0.50 16.40
CA ALA A 88 18.91 -0.78 15.44
C ALA A 88 19.86 -1.82 16.04
N ILE A 89 19.89 -3.01 15.48
CA ILE A 89 20.81 -4.09 15.88
C ILE A 89 21.87 -4.20 14.80
N GLU A 90 23.11 -3.84 15.13
CA GLU A 90 24.20 -3.79 14.15
C GLU A 90 24.77 -5.19 13.85
N GLU A 91 25.47 -5.30 12.71
CA GLU A 91 26.19 -6.52 12.33
C GLU A 91 27.24 -6.88 13.40
N GLY A 92 27.41 -8.18 13.64
CA GLY A 92 28.23 -8.72 14.72
C GLY A 92 27.41 -9.21 15.91
N ILE A 93 26.18 -8.72 16.08
CA ILE A 93 25.24 -9.29 17.06
C ILE A 93 24.68 -10.62 16.54
N THR A 94 24.79 -11.66 17.36
CA THR A 94 24.49 -13.05 17.01
C THR A 94 23.24 -13.60 17.69
N ALA A 95 22.81 -13.00 18.80
CA ALA A 95 21.58 -13.39 19.46
C ALA A 95 20.91 -12.22 20.20
N VAL A 96 19.58 -12.26 20.29
CA VAL A 96 18.80 -11.42 21.21
C VAL A 96 18.34 -12.26 22.38
N GLY A 97 18.65 -11.87 23.61
CA GLY A 97 18.23 -12.59 24.80
C GLY A 97 16.76 -12.44 25.16
N ASP A 98 16.30 -13.28 26.08
CA ASP A 98 14.94 -13.30 26.57
C ASP A 98 14.54 -11.94 27.19
N ASN A 99 13.31 -11.49 26.91
CA ASN A 99 12.73 -10.23 27.40
C ASN A 99 13.48 -8.92 27.04
N ALA A 100 14.52 -8.95 26.20
CA ALA A 100 15.37 -7.79 25.94
C ALA A 100 14.57 -6.53 25.52
N PHE A 101 13.69 -6.64 24.54
CA PHE A 101 12.94 -5.51 23.98
C PHE A 101 11.42 -5.66 24.13
N ALA A 102 10.95 -6.51 25.04
CA ALA A 102 9.54 -6.89 25.15
C ALA A 102 8.56 -5.70 25.26
N GLU A 103 9.00 -4.63 25.94
CA GLU A 103 8.19 -3.45 26.28
C GLU A 103 8.56 -2.22 25.42
N CYS A 104 9.25 -2.43 24.30
CA CYS A 104 9.54 -1.38 23.33
C CYS A 104 8.29 -1.07 22.47
N ALA A 105 8.15 0.16 21.97
CA ALA A 105 7.02 0.58 21.14
C ALA A 105 7.34 0.47 19.63
N VAL A 106 7.94 -0.65 19.21
CA VAL A 106 8.33 -0.91 17.82
C VAL A 106 7.26 -1.74 17.10
N GLY A 107 6.95 -1.37 15.86
CA GLY A 107 6.09 -2.18 14.97
C GLY A 107 6.85 -3.23 14.17
N SER A 108 8.14 -3.00 13.90
CA SER A 108 9.01 -3.96 13.23
C SER A 108 10.47 -3.81 13.69
N VAL A 109 11.24 -4.89 13.57
CA VAL A 109 12.68 -4.90 13.83
C VAL A 109 13.40 -5.70 12.75
N VAL A 110 14.44 -5.11 12.17
CA VAL A 110 15.31 -5.80 11.20
C VAL A 110 16.51 -6.40 11.94
N LEU A 111 16.67 -7.71 11.83
CA LEU A 111 17.79 -8.46 12.38
C LEU A 111 18.98 -8.45 11.40
N PRO A 112 20.22 -8.28 11.88
CA PRO A 112 21.41 -8.31 11.04
C PRO A 112 21.65 -9.70 10.46
N ARG A 113 22.50 -9.79 9.42
CA ARG A 113 22.87 -11.06 8.79
C ARG A 113 23.63 -11.99 9.73
N SER A 114 24.33 -11.43 10.72
CA SER A 114 24.98 -12.18 11.78
C SER A 114 24.03 -12.84 12.78
N MET A 115 22.72 -12.51 12.77
CA MET A 115 21.76 -13.01 13.74
C MET A 115 21.49 -14.50 13.57
N VAL A 116 21.61 -15.25 14.68
CA VAL A 116 21.40 -16.71 14.72
C VAL A 116 20.14 -17.06 15.50
N SER A 117 19.84 -16.36 16.60
CA SER A 117 18.69 -16.69 17.46
C SER A 117 18.08 -15.49 18.18
N VAL A 118 16.78 -15.56 18.44
CA VAL A 118 16.06 -14.62 19.30
C VAL A 118 15.37 -15.36 20.44
N GLY A 119 15.48 -14.79 21.64
CA GLY A 119 14.97 -15.34 22.89
C GLY A 119 13.46 -15.22 23.04
N GLU A 120 12.93 -15.82 24.09
CA GLU A 120 11.51 -15.77 24.42
C GLU A 120 11.10 -14.34 24.77
N LYS A 121 9.98 -13.85 24.19
CA LYS A 121 9.47 -12.50 24.44
C LYS A 121 10.52 -11.41 24.22
N SER A 122 11.48 -11.65 23.32
CA SER A 122 12.57 -10.72 23.03
C SER A 122 12.10 -9.40 22.41
N PHE A 123 10.94 -9.39 21.76
CA PHE A 123 10.29 -8.22 21.15
C PHE A 123 8.80 -8.16 21.53
N PRO A 124 8.13 -7.00 21.36
CA PRO A 124 6.68 -6.88 21.58
C PRO A 124 5.92 -7.92 20.77
N GLN A 125 4.76 -8.35 21.27
CA GLN A 125 3.99 -9.44 20.67
C GLN A 125 3.63 -9.15 19.19
N ASP A 126 3.22 -7.93 18.89
CA ASP A 126 2.76 -7.51 17.56
C ASP A 126 3.90 -7.02 16.66
N ALA A 127 5.15 -7.03 17.14
CA ALA A 127 6.29 -6.58 16.34
C ALA A 127 6.66 -7.61 15.27
N GLN A 128 6.73 -7.15 14.02
CA GLN A 128 7.24 -7.93 12.89
C GLN A 128 8.76 -8.10 13.01
N VAL A 129 9.23 -9.34 13.07
CA VAL A 129 10.66 -9.67 13.15
C VAL A 129 11.17 -10.03 11.76
N CYS A 130 11.98 -9.16 11.16
CA CYS A 130 12.45 -9.24 9.80
C CYS A 130 13.92 -9.67 9.76
N ALA A 131 14.24 -10.80 9.12
CA ALA A 131 15.60 -11.33 9.05
C ALA A 131 16.08 -11.52 7.61
N TYR A 132 17.39 -11.40 7.39
CA TYR A 132 18.02 -11.68 6.08
C TYR A 132 18.27 -13.17 5.83
N SER A 133 18.15 -14.00 6.86
CA SER A 133 18.37 -15.45 6.83
C SER A 133 17.55 -16.11 7.93
N GLN A 134 17.50 -17.44 7.92
CA GLN A 134 16.79 -18.20 8.95
C GLN A 134 17.38 -17.89 10.34
N VAL A 135 16.50 -17.56 11.29
CA VAL A 135 16.82 -17.27 12.69
C VAL A 135 16.02 -18.21 13.58
N ASN A 136 16.64 -18.78 14.60
CA ASN A 136 15.95 -19.61 15.58
C ASN A 136 15.22 -18.74 16.62
N ALA A 137 13.89 -18.68 16.54
CA ALA A 137 13.05 -18.03 17.55
C ALA A 137 12.62 -19.02 18.64
N LYS A 138 13.10 -18.80 19.88
CA LYS A 138 12.83 -19.73 21.01
C LYS A 138 11.34 -19.87 21.33
N ASP A 139 10.57 -18.79 21.21
CA ASP A 139 9.12 -18.75 21.47
C ASP A 139 8.28 -19.21 20.26
N GLY A 140 8.92 -19.66 19.17
CA GLY A 140 8.26 -20.04 17.94
C GLY A 140 7.59 -18.87 17.21
N ARG A 141 7.91 -17.61 17.57
CA ARG A 141 7.36 -16.45 16.88
C ARG A 141 7.72 -16.46 15.41
N LYS A 142 6.83 -15.85 14.63
CA LYS A 142 7.00 -15.60 13.21
C LYS A 142 8.25 -14.77 12.94
N VAL A 143 9.07 -15.21 11.98
CA VAL A 143 10.24 -14.45 11.48
C VAL A 143 10.11 -14.33 9.97
N PHE A 144 9.97 -13.10 9.49
CA PHE A 144 9.86 -12.80 8.07
C PHE A 144 11.24 -12.86 7.42
N LEU A 145 11.37 -13.58 6.32
CA LEU A 145 12.61 -13.71 5.56
C LEU A 145 12.69 -12.66 4.46
N TYR A 146 13.89 -12.14 4.22
CA TYR A 146 14.10 -11.12 3.21
C TYR A 146 13.90 -11.68 1.79
N SER A 147 13.07 -11.01 1.00
CA SER A 147 12.93 -11.23 -0.44
C SER A 147 12.71 -9.90 -1.14
N GLU A 148 13.68 -9.46 -1.94
CA GLU A 148 13.56 -8.20 -2.69
C GLU A 148 12.47 -8.27 -3.77
N THR A 149 12.27 -9.45 -4.37
CA THR A 149 11.26 -9.69 -5.40
C THR A 149 10.03 -10.42 -4.85
N LYS A 150 8.90 -10.35 -5.59
CA LYS A 150 7.67 -11.09 -5.27
C LYS A 150 7.98 -12.56 -4.96
N PRO A 151 7.65 -13.05 -3.74
CA PRO A 151 7.83 -14.44 -3.39
C PRO A 151 7.04 -15.37 -4.33
N GLN A 152 7.61 -16.53 -4.64
CA GLN A 152 6.97 -17.54 -5.51
C GLN A 152 5.98 -18.44 -4.77
N THR A 153 5.97 -18.37 -3.44
CA THR A 153 5.10 -19.14 -2.56
C THR A 153 4.53 -18.20 -1.52
N ASP A 154 3.28 -18.43 -1.13
CA ASP A 154 2.72 -17.82 0.08
C ASP A 154 3.66 -18.11 1.26
N GLY A 155 3.93 -17.09 2.06
CA GLY A 155 4.91 -17.20 3.13
C GLY A 155 5.25 -15.87 3.77
N GLU A 156 6.18 -15.95 4.71
CA GLU A 156 6.50 -14.86 5.63
C GLU A 156 7.73 -14.15 5.09
N TYR A 157 7.52 -13.21 4.17
CA TYR A 157 8.60 -12.48 3.54
C TYR A 157 8.52 -10.99 3.82
N TRP A 158 9.66 -10.29 3.76
CA TRP A 158 9.72 -8.83 3.86
C TRP A 158 10.71 -8.24 2.85
N ARG A 159 10.60 -6.95 2.59
CA ARG A 159 11.48 -6.16 1.71
C ARG A 159 11.66 -4.74 2.24
N PHE A 160 12.53 -3.96 1.61
CA PHE A 160 12.50 -2.52 1.79
C PHE A 160 11.60 -1.85 0.75
N LYS A 161 10.74 -0.95 1.20
CA LYS A 161 10.00 -0.01 0.35
C LYS A 161 10.33 1.41 0.84
N ASN A 162 11.00 2.19 0.00
CA ASN A 162 11.46 3.55 0.34
C ASN A 162 12.26 3.64 1.65
N GLY A 163 13.14 2.67 1.88
CA GLY A 163 13.99 2.61 3.09
C GLY A 163 13.29 2.10 4.36
N VAL A 164 12.02 1.69 4.27
CA VAL A 164 11.25 1.12 5.38
C VAL A 164 11.09 -0.38 5.15
N ALA A 165 11.32 -1.19 6.19
CA ALA A 165 11.05 -2.62 6.14
C ALA A 165 9.53 -2.86 6.14
N VAL A 166 9.05 -3.53 5.12
CA VAL A 166 7.64 -3.89 4.94
C VAL A 166 7.52 -5.38 4.66
N VAL A 167 6.52 -6.02 5.26
CA VAL A 167 6.17 -7.41 4.97
C VAL A 167 5.48 -7.48 3.61
N TRP A 168 5.71 -8.57 2.88
CA TRP A 168 4.94 -8.90 1.69
C TRP A 168 3.53 -9.32 2.13
N GLU A 169 2.54 -8.54 1.74
CA GLU A 169 1.13 -8.81 1.99
C GLU A 169 0.39 -8.80 0.65
N THR A 170 -0.46 -9.80 0.43
CA THR A 170 -1.34 -9.84 -0.74
C THR A 170 -2.59 -9.05 -0.43
N ILE A 171 -2.79 -7.93 -1.13
CA ILE A 171 -3.99 -7.11 -1.00
C ILE A 171 -5.09 -7.68 -1.88
N ARG A 172 -6.20 -8.10 -1.28
CA ARG A 172 -7.34 -8.68 -1.99
C ARG A 172 -8.37 -7.61 -2.33
N VAL A 173 -8.62 -7.42 -3.62
CA VAL A 173 -9.46 -6.33 -4.14
C VAL A 173 -10.68 -6.89 -4.86
N LEU A 174 -11.88 -6.46 -4.48
CA LEU A 174 -13.12 -6.78 -5.17
C LEU A 174 -13.66 -5.55 -5.93
N PHE A 175 -13.74 -5.64 -7.24
CA PHE A 175 -14.42 -4.63 -8.07
C PHE A 175 -15.90 -4.98 -8.27
N ILE A 176 -16.80 -4.09 -7.85
CA ILE A 176 -18.24 -4.19 -8.10
C ILE A 176 -18.64 -3.09 -9.07
N GLY A 177 -19.14 -3.47 -10.25
CA GLY A 177 -19.40 -2.50 -11.31
C GLY A 177 -20.12 -3.05 -12.52
N ASN A 178 -20.00 -2.36 -13.64
CA ASN A 178 -20.71 -2.71 -14.88
C ASN A 178 -19.75 -2.66 -16.07
N SER A 179 -20.27 -2.31 -17.24
CA SER A 179 -19.48 -2.23 -18.45
C SER A 179 -18.36 -1.20 -18.38
N PHE A 180 -18.44 -0.20 -17.49
CA PHE A 180 -17.34 0.74 -17.28
C PHE A 180 -16.18 0.09 -16.50
N THR A 181 -16.42 -1.06 -15.86
CA THR A 181 -15.40 -1.85 -15.16
C THR A 181 -14.88 -3.01 -16.01
N TYR A 182 -15.76 -3.81 -16.64
CA TYR A 182 -15.30 -5.03 -17.35
C TYR A 182 -14.82 -4.78 -18.79
N TYR A 183 -15.15 -3.65 -19.43
CA TYR A 183 -14.63 -3.38 -20.77
C TYR A 183 -13.11 -3.24 -20.73
N SER A 184 -12.44 -4.01 -21.59
CA SER A 184 -10.97 -4.16 -21.59
C SER A 184 -10.37 -4.68 -20.27
N ASP A 185 -11.20 -5.28 -19.40
CA ASP A 185 -10.83 -5.93 -18.14
C ASP A 185 -9.95 -5.05 -17.23
N ILE A 186 -10.51 -3.92 -16.77
CA ILE A 186 -9.83 -3.00 -15.85
C ILE A 186 -9.34 -3.70 -14.56
N PRO A 187 -10.09 -4.62 -13.93
CA PRO A 187 -9.60 -5.38 -12.78
C PRO A 187 -8.30 -6.16 -13.09
N SER A 188 -8.24 -6.84 -14.24
CA SER A 188 -7.00 -7.53 -14.65
C SER A 188 -5.85 -6.57 -14.95
N LEU A 189 -6.12 -5.42 -15.59
CA LEU A 189 -5.11 -4.39 -15.83
C LEU A 189 -4.59 -3.79 -14.52
N PHE A 190 -5.48 -3.55 -13.55
CA PHE A 190 -5.10 -3.11 -12.20
C PHE A 190 -4.12 -4.10 -11.57
N GLY A 191 -4.43 -5.41 -11.65
CA GLY A 191 -3.55 -6.46 -11.16
C GLY A 191 -2.16 -6.42 -11.80
N GLN A 192 -2.09 -6.35 -13.13
CA GLN A 192 -0.83 -6.32 -13.87
C GLN A 192 -0.01 -5.04 -13.60
N ILE A 193 -0.66 -3.89 -13.48
CA ILE A 193 0.00 -2.62 -13.14
C ILE A 193 0.54 -2.68 -11.71
N ALA A 194 -0.24 -3.19 -10.76
CA ALA A 194 0.17 -3.37 -9.37
C ALA A 194 1.38 -4.30 -9.25
N GLU A 195 1.34 -5.47 -9.90
CA GLU A 195 2.47 -6.40 -9.95
C GLU A 195 3.70 -5.78 -10.59
N GLY A 196 3.51 -5.05 -11.70
CA GLY A 196 4.59 -4.34 -12.37
C GLY A 196 5.21 -3.23 -11.52
N ALA A 197 4.44 -2.63 -10.59
CA ALA A 197 4.89 -1.67 -9.57
C ALA A 197 5.44 -2.37 -8.31
N GLY A 198 5.53 -3.70 -8.33
CA GLY A 198 6.06 -4.51 -7.25
C GLY A 198 5.07 -4.76 -6.11
N GLU A 199 3.76 -4.58 -6.30
CA GLU A 199 2.75 -4.93 -5.28
C GLU A 199 2.22 -6.35 -5.48
N MET A 200 1.71 -6.96 -4.40
CA MET A 200 1.01 -8.25 -4.46
C MET A 200 -0.48 -8.01 -4.31
N VAL A 201 -1.25 -8.35 -5.35
CA VAL A 201 -2.70 -8.23 -5.33
C VAL A 201 -3.36 -9.50 -5.85
N GLU A 202 -4.52 -9.81 -5.29
CA GLU A 202 -5.48 -10.74 -5.88
C GLU A 202 -6.75 -9.96 -6.19
N VAL A 203 -7.23 -10.10 -7.42
CA VAL A 203 -8.29 -9.25 -7.93
C VAL A 203 -9.49 -10.10 -8.33
N ASP A 204 -10.62 -9.78 -7.72
CA ASP A 204 -11.92 -10.31 -8.07
C ASP A 204 -12.82 -9.22 -8.67
N SER A 205 -13.86 -9.63 -9.37
CA SER A 205 -14.91 -8.71 -9.77
C SER A 205 -16.29 -9.38 -9.80
N VAL A 206 -17.32 -8.56 -9.55
CA VAL A 206 -18.72 -8.88 -9.87
C VAL A 206 -19.22 -7.75 -10.75
N THR A 207 -19.38 -8.04 -12.04
CA THR A 207 -19.78 -7.03 -13.01
C THR A 207 -20.92 -7.49 -13.90
N ASN A 208 -21.83 -6.57 -14.21
CA ASN A 208 -22.87 -6.82 -15.21
C ASN A 208 -23.24 -5.55 -15.98
N GLY A 209 -23.52 -5.68 -17.28
CA GLY A 209 -23.86 -4.56 -18.13
C GLY A 209 -25.09 -3.81 -17.60
N SER A 210 -25.01 -2.48 -17.54
CA SER A 210 -26.09 -1.59 -17.06
C SER A 210 -26.51 -1.76 -15.59
N TRP A 211 -25.81 -2.57 -14.79
CA TRP A 211 -26.17 -2.72 -13.38
C TRP A 211 -25.87 -1.46 -12.58
N THR A 212 -26.75 -1.19 -11.63
CA THR A 212 -26.62 -0.09 -10.66
C THR A 212 -26.17 -0.64 -9.32
N LEU A 213 -25.57 0.19 -8.48
CA LEU A 213 -25.23 -0.22 -7.11
C LEU A 213 -26.47 -0.65 -6.32
N THR A 214 -27.64 -0.08 -6.62
CA THR A 214 -28.92 -0.53 -6.03
C THR A 214 -29.17 -2.02 -6.25
N LYS A 215 -28.87 -2.54 -7.45
CA LYS A 215 -29.03 -3.98 -7.75
C LYS A 215 -27.96 -4.82 -7.08
N PHE A 216 -26.72 -4.36 -7.07
CA PHE A 216 -25.63 -5.05 -6.36
C PHE A 216 -25.86 -5.12 -4.84
N ALA A 217 -26.61 -4.18 -4.27
CA ALA A 217 -26.98 -4.20 -2.86
C ALA A 217 -28.11 -5.22 -2.54
N ASP A 218 -28.88 -5.64 -3.54
CA ASP A 218 -30.08 -6.47 -3.40
C ASP A 218 -29.76 -7.95 -3.54
N GLU A 219 -29.89 -8.73 -2.47
CA GLU A 219 -29.59 -10.17 -2.47
C GLU A 219 -30.59 -11.01 -3.29
N THR A 220 -31.73 -10.42 -3.67
CA THR A 220 -32.71 -11.07 -4.55
C THR A 220 -32.37 -10.88 -6.03
N ASP A 221 -31.52 -9.91 -6.37
CA ASP A 221 -30.93 -9.78 -7.70
C ASP A 221 -29.81 -10.81 -7.88
N GLU A 222 -29.69 -11.38 -9.08
CA GLU A 222 -28.69 -12.42 -9.38
C GLU A 222 -27.25 -11.98 -9.07
N TYR A 223 -26.89 -10.74 -9.41
CA TYR A 223 -25.54 -10.23 -9.19
C TYR A 223 -25.37 -9.61 -7.81
N GLY A 224 -26.44 -9.07 -7.21
CA GLY A 224 -26.41 -8.70 -5.80
C GLY A 224 -26.24 -9.91 -4.88
N LYS A 225 -26.82 -11.06 -5.24
CA LYS A 225 -26.53 -12.35 -4.61
C LYS A 225 -25.06 -12.76 -4.76
N GLN A 226 -24.45 -12.61 -5.94
CA GLN A 226 -23.03 -12.91 -6.13
C GLN A 226 -22.12 -12.02 -5.27
N VAL A 227 -22.45 -10.73 -5.12
CA VAL A 227 -21.76 -9.82 -4.19
C VAL A 227 -21.88 -10.34 -2.76
N SER A 228 -23.10 -10.66 -2.30
CA SER A 228 -23.30 -11.23 -0.97
C SER A 228 -22.54 -12.54 -0.77
N ASP A 229 -22.58 -13.46 -1.72
CA ASP A 229 -21.92 -14.77 -1.59
C ASP A 229 -20.40 -14.59 -1.48
N LYS A 230 -19.78 -13.70 -2.27
CA LYS A 230 -18.35 -13.38 -2.17
C LYS A 230 -18.00 -12.75 -0.82
N LEU A 231 -18.74 -11.73 -0.38
CA LEU A 231 -18.49 -11.05 0.89
C LEU A 231 -18.72 -11.96 2.12
N ASN A 232 -19.57 -12.98 2.02
CA ASN A 232 -19.83 -13.92 3.13
C ASN A 232 -18.98 -15.20 3.06
N ALA A 233 -18.20 -15.41 1.99
CA ALA A 233 -17.40 -16.63 1.83
C ALA A 233 -16.22 -16.67 2.82
N THR A 234 -15.49 -15.56 2.92
CA THR A 234 -14.33 -15.36 3.80
C THR A 234 -14.21 -13.88 4.19
N ASP A 235 -13.55 -13.58 5.31
CA ASP A 235 -13.19 -12.20 5.72
C ASP A 235 -11.75 -11.92 5.27
N GLU A 236 -11.58 -11.78 3.95
CA GLU A 236 -10.26 -11.72 3.32
C GLU A 236 -10.12 -10.56 2.33
N TYR A 237 -11.18 -9.79 2.04
CA TYR A 237 -11.05 -8.62 1.16
C TYR A 237 -10.55 -7.42 1.95
N ASP A 238 -9.38 -6.93 1.58
CA ASP A 238 -8.82 -5.68 2.10
C ASP A 238 -9.47 -4.46 1.47
N VAL A 239 -9.95 -4.59 0.22
CA VAL A 239 -10.50 -3.46 -0.55
C VAL A 239 -11.73 -3.88 -1.36
N VAL A 240 -12.77 -3.05 -1.31
CA VAL A 240 -13.92 -3.13 -2.23
C VAL A 240 -14.09 -1.81 -2.99
N VAL A 241 -14.13 -1.90 -4.32
CA VAL A 241 -14.34 -0.76 -5.23
C VAL A 241 -15.78 -0.77 -5.75
N LEU A 242 -16.48 0.35 -5.58
CA LEU A 242 -17.89 0.50 -5.95
C LEU A 242 -18.07 1.48 -7.11
N GLN A 243 -18.52 0.98 -8.26
CA GLN A 243 -18.82 1.77 -9.44
C GLN A 243 -20.33 1.85 -9.71
N GLU A 244 -20.89 3.06 -9.74
CA GLU A 244 -22.28 3.30 -10.10
C GLU A 244 -22.48 3.46 -11.61
N GLN A 245 -23.68 3.12 -12.10
CA GLN A 245 -24.07 3.17 -13.50
C GLN A 245 -23.91 4.56 -14.12
N SER A 246 -22.92 4.70 -15.02
CA SER A 246 -22.71 5.84 -15.93
C SER A 246 -23.00 7.22 -15.29
N THR A 247 -24.17 7.81 -15.55
CA THR A 247 -24.59 9.15 -15.09
C THR A 247 -25.60 9.13 -13.95
N ARG A 248 -25.93 7.96 -13.39
CA ARG A 248 -26.88 7.81 -12.28
C ARG A 248 -26.55 8.63 -11.03
N PRO A 249 -25.28 8.91 -10.68
CA PRO A 249 -24.98 9.89 -9.62
C PRO A 249 -25.63 11.25 -9.84
N LEU A 250 -25.87 11.66 -11.10
CA LEU A 250 -26.57 12.90 -11.46
C LEU A 250 -28.06 12.71 -11.63
N THR A 251 -28.50 11.65 -12.31
CA THR A 251 -29.92 11.47 -12.66
C THR A 251 -30.76 10.94 -11.48
N ASN A 252 -30.13 10.27 -10.51
CA ASN A 252 -30.79 9.80 -9.29
C ASN A 252 -29.79 9.67 -8.13
N TYR A 253 -29.31 10.83 -7.63
CA TYR A 253 -28.35 10.90 -6.53
C TYR A 253 -28.82 10.13 -5.28
N SER A 254 -30.10 10.23 -4.91
CA SER A 254 -30.62 9.56 -3.71
C SER A 254 -30.50 8.04 -3.82
N ALA A 255 -30.80 7.44 -4.97
CA ALA A 255 -30.65 6.01 -5.16
C ALA A 255 -29.18 5.56 -5.20
N PHE A 256 -28.29 6.40 -5.75
CA PHE A 256 -26.85 6.18 -5.70
C PHE A 256 -26.31 6.18 -4.26
N GLU A 257 -26.56 7.25 -3.51
CA GLU A 257 -26.09 7.40 -2.12
C GLU A 257 -26.66 6.30 -1.20
N SER A 258 -27.96 6.00 -1.34
CA SER A 258 -28.60 4.93 -0.56
C SER A 258 -28.02 3.55 -0.87
N ALA A 259 -27.67 3.28 -2.12
CA ALA A 259 -27.03 2.03 -2.50
C ALA A 259 -25.59 1.92 -1.96
N VAL A 260 -24.81 2.99 -2.02
CA VAL A 260 -23.47 3.04 -1.41
C VAL A 260 -23.56 2.79 0.09
N ARG A 261 -24.53 3.40 0.78
CA ARG A 261 -24.77 3.18 2.21
C ARG A 261 -25.12 1.72 2.53
N ALA A 262 -25.98 1.10 1.73
CA ALA A 262 -26.36 -0.30 1.91
C ALA A 262 -25.17 -1.26 1.69
N LEU A 263 -24.40 -1.06 0.62
CA LEU A 263 -23.19 -1.83 0.34
C LEU A 263 -22.11 -1.62 1.40
N LYS A 264 -21.90 -0.37 1.84
CA LYS A 264 -20.98 -0.08 2.95
C LYS A 264 -21.34 -0.85 4.21
N ALA A 265 -22.62 -0.86 4.59
CA ALA A 265 -23.08 -1.61 5.76
C ALA A 265 -22.85 -3.13 5.60
N LYS A 266 -23.12 -3.67 4.41
CA LYS A 266 -22.87 -5.09 4.09
C LYS A 266 -21.38 -5.45 4.17
N ILE A 267 -20.52 -4.65 3.52
CA ILE A 267 -19.07 -4.85 3.50
C ILE A 267 -18.51 -4.76 4.93
N LYS A 268 -18.83 -3.70 5.69
CA LYS A 268 -18.35 -3.57 7.07
C LYS A 268 -18.92 -4.58 8.05
N GLY A 269 -20.04 -5.22 7.73
CA GLY A 269 -20.61 -6.31 8.51
C GLY A 269 -19.99 -7.68 8.22
N THR A 270 -19.18 -7.79 7.16
CA THR A 270 -18.62 -9.07 6.69
C THR A 270 -17.11 -9.06 6.52
N GLN A 271 -16.51 -7.88 6.36
CA GLN A 271 -15.08 -7.67 6.14
C GLN A 271 -14.55 -6.64 7.15
N GLU A 272 -13.89 -7.10 8.23
CA GLU A 272 -13.59 -6.28 9.41
C GLU A 272 -12.68 -5.09 9.07
N ASN A 273 -11.61 -5.35 8.32
CA ASN A 273 -10.57 -4.37 7.99
C ASN A 273 -10.68 -3.77 6.58
N CYS A 274 -11.77 -4.06 5.86
CA CYS A 274 -11.90 -3.69 4.45
C CYS A 274 -12.08 -2.20 4.21
N GLU A 275 -11.25 -1.59 3.37
CA GLU A 275 -11.44 -0.24 2.86
C GLU A 275 -12.40 -0.21 1.66
N ILE A 276 -13.16 0.89 1.53
CA ILE A 276 -14.16 1.02 0.48
C ILE A 276 -13.89 2.28 -0.32
N TYR A 277 -13.76 2.09 -1.64
CA TYR A 277 -13.47 3.15 -2.60
C TYR A 277 -14.63 3.31 -3.57
N LEU A 278 -15.03 4.55 -3.82
CA LEU A 278 -15.95 4.86 -4.92
C LEU A 278 -15.16 5.07 -6.20
N TYR A 279 -15.60 4.46 -7.29
CA TYR A 279 -15.00 4.63 -8.62
C TYR A 279 -15.73 5.77 -9.34
N SER A 280 -15.16 6.98 -9.30
CA SER A 280 -15.68 8.13 -10.03
C SER A 280 -15.38 8.02 -11.52
N THR A 281 -16.44 7.93 -12.34
CA THR A 281 -16.38 7.67 -13.79
C THR A 281 -16.23 8.94 -14.62
N TRP A 282 -16.10 8.79 -15.94
CA TRP A 282 -15.90 9.87 -16.91
C TRP A 282 -17.21 10.33 -17.59
N GLY A 283 -17.15 11.51 -18.22
CA GLY A 283 -18.15 11.98 -19.17
C GLY A 283 -17.99 11.32 -20.54
N TYR A 284 -19.06 11.29 -21.33
CA TYR A 284 -19.07 10.71 -22.69
C TYR A 284 -20.06 11.45 -23.60
N ALA A 285 -19.87 11.33 -24.92
CA ALA A 285 -20.51 12.19 -25.93
C ALA A 285 -22.04 12.26 -25.82
N GLU A 286 -22.71 11.11 -25.87
CA GLU A 286 -24.19 11.02 -25.83
C GLU A 286 -24.79 11.73 -24.60
N ALA A 287 -24.20 11.52 -23.42
CA ALA A 287 -24.70 12.14 -22.18
C ALA A 287 -24.39 13.64 -22.13
N ALA A 288 -23.22 14.06 -22.61
CA ALA A 288 -22.81 15.46 -22.65
C ALA A 288 -23.73 16.25 -23.61
N GLU A 289 -23.99 15.72 -24.80
CA GLU A 289 -24.92 16.29 -25.78
C GLU A 289 -26.34 16.42 -25.22
N THR A 290 -26.84 15.37 -24.56
CA THR A 290 -28.17 15.37 -23.94
C THR A 290 -28.31 16.49 -22.90
N ARG A 291 -27.23 16.78 -22.18
CA ARG A 291 -27.18 17.81 -21.13
C ARG A 291 -26.76 19.19 -21.63
N LYS A 292 -26.36 19.31 -22.90
CA LYS A 292 -25.80 20.53 -23.51
C LYS A 292 -24.56 21.03 -22.76
N GLU A 293 -23.73 20.07 -22.35
CA GLU A 293 -22.45 20.26 -21.66
C GLU A 293 -21.33 19.70 -22.54
N THR A 294 -20.09 20.09 -22.27
CA THR A 294 -18.91 19.38 -22.78
C THR A 294 -18.66 18.10 -21.97
N ILE A 295 -17.86 17.17 -22.53
CA ILE A 295 -17.46 15.95 -21.83
C ILE A 295 -16.76 16.25 -20.49
N PRO A 296 -15.79 17.20 -20.40
CA PRO A 296 -15.18 17.58 -19.12
C PRO A 296 -16.15 18.24 -18.14
N GLU A 297 -17.12 19.03 -18.60
CA GLU A 297 -18.14 19.63 -17.71
C GLU A 297 -19.05 18.56 -17.10
N LEU A 298 -19.49 17.60 -17.92
CA LEU A 298 -20.26 16.44 -17.43
C LEU A 298 -19.47 15.63 -16.39
N GLU A 299 -18.21 15.33 -16.68
CA GLU A 299 -17.34 14.63 -15.73
C GLU A 299 -17.21 15.40 -14.42
N ALA A 300 -16.97 16.72 -14.47
CA ALA A 300 -16.82 17.53 -13.26
C ALA A 300 -18.07 17.47 -12.37
N GLU A 301 -19.28 17.40 -12.94
CA GLU A 301 -20.51 17.20 -12.17
C GLU A 301 -20.61 15.79 -11.60
N ILE A 302 -20.29 14.75 -12.38
CA ILE A 302 -20.25 13.35 -11.91
C ILE A 302 -19.28 13.23 -10.72
N ARG A 303 -18.09 13.81 -10.85
CA ARG A 303 -17.06 13.81 -9.80
C ARG A 303 -17.55 14.49 -8.52
N LYS A 304 -18.18 15.66 -8.61
CA LYS A 304 -18.79 16.32 -7.45
C LYS A 304 -19.82 15.43 -6.75
N ALA A 305 -20.62 14.67 -7.49
CA ALA A 305 -21.59 13.75 -6.91
C ALA A 305 -20.90 12.59 -6.15
N TYR A 306 -19.84 12.01 -6.71
CA TYR A 306 -19.04 11.00 -6.02
C TYR A 306 -18.34 11.55 -4.77
N GLU A 307 -17.71 12.72 -4.87
CA GLU A 307 -17.04 13.40 -3.75
C GLU A 307 -18.03 13.74 -2.63
N LYS A 308 -19.25 14.17 -2.96
CA LYS A 308 -20.31 14.42 -1.99
C LYS A 308 -20.69 13.14 -1.24
N ALA A 309 -20.96 12.04 -1.96
CA ALA A 309 -21.30 10.77 -1.33
C ALA A 309 -20.15 10.22 -0.48
N ALA A 310 -18.91 10.35 -0.95
CA ALA A 310 -17.72 9.95 -0.22
C ALA A 310 -17.54 10.75 1.07
N GLY A 311 -17.70 12.08 1.02
CA GLY A 311 -17.65 12.93 2.20
C GLY A 311 -18.76 12.63 3.22
N GLU A 312 -19.99 12.42 2.75
CA GLU A 312 -21.14 12.05 3.60
C GLU A 312 -20.99 10.68 4.27
N LEU A 313 -20.25 9.77 3.65
CA LEU A 313 -20.08 8.39 4.10
C LEU A 313 -18.67 8.08 4.61
N ASN A 314 -17.78 9.07 4.70
CA ASN A 314 -16.37 8.88 5.07
C ASN A 314 -15.70 7.74 4.27
N LEU A 315 -15.78 7.84 2.94
CA LEU A 315 -15.17 6.92 1.97
C LEU A 315 -14.12 7.66 1.12
N GLN A 316 -13.27 6.90 0.44
CA GLN A 316 -12.32 7.43 -0.53
C GLN A 316 -12.85 7.31 -1.96
N VAL A 317 -12.23 8.02 -2.91
CA VAL A 317 -12.65 8.05 -4.32
C VAL A 317 -11.46 7.80 -5.24
N CYS A 318 -11.58 6.81 -6.13
CA CYS A 318 -10.69 6.67 -7.28
C CYS A 318 -11.15 7.66 -8.36
N GLN A 319 -10.40 8.74 -8.54
CA GLN A 319 -10.74 9.90 -9.39
C GLN A 319 -10.45 9.64 -10.88
N VAL A 320 -10.99 8.55 -11.43
CA VAL A 320 -10.72 8.14 -12.83
C VAL A 320 -11.27 9.16 -13.82
N GLY A 321 -12.49 9.68 -13.58
CA GLY A 321 -13.09 10.72 -14.41
C GLY A 321 -12.16 11.93 -14.60
N LYS A 322 -11.57 12.42 -13.51
CA LYS A 322 -10.62 13.54 -13.54
C LYS A 322 -9.44 13.26 -14.48
N ALA A 323 -8.84 12.07 -14.37
CA ALA A 323 -7.74 11.67 -15.25
C ALA A 323 -8.16 11.58 -16.73
N PHE A 324 -9.36 11.05 -17.00
CA PHE A 324 -9.93 11.03 -18.34
C PHE A 324 -10.11 12.44 -18.91
N SER A 325 -10.67 13.36 -18.13
CA SER A 325 -10.84 14.77 -18.52
C SER A 325 -9.51 15.44 -18.86
N THR A 326 -8.46 15.18 -18.07
CA THR A 326 -7.11 15.68 -18.36
C THR A 326 -6.61 15.14 -19.69
N VAL A 327 -6.64 13.83 -19.91
CA VAL A 327 -6.14 13.25 -21.17
C VAL A 327 -6.94 13.71 -22.37
N TYR A 328 -8.27 13.72 -22.25
CA TYR A 328 -9.19 14.18 -23.30
C TYR A 328 -8.92 15.64 -23.72
N THR A 329 -8.59 16.50 -22.77
CA THR A 329 -8.42 17.94 -23.02
C THR A 329 -7.02 18.29 -23.50
N GLU A 330 -5.99 17.68 -22.91
CA GLU A 330 -4.60 18.05 -23.16
C GLU A 330 -3.95 17.21 -24.27
N TYR A 331 -4.46 15.99 -24.52
CA TYR A 331 -3.89 15.05 -25.48
C TYR A 331 -4.99 14.48 -26.40
N PRO A 332 -5.62 15.32 -27.24
CA PRO A 332 -6.79 14.95 -28.04
C PRO A 332 -6.53 13.85 -29.07
N ASP A 333 -5.27 13.57 -29.42
CA ASP A 333 -4.88 12.47 -30.30
C ASP A 333 -4.95 11.09 -29.61
N ILE A 334 -5.04 11.05 -28.28
CA ILE A 334 -5.17 9.82 -27.49
C ILE A 334 -6.64 9.46 -27.33
N ASN A 335 -7.09 8.43 -28.04
CA ASN A 335 -8.47 7.97 -27.94
C ASN A 335 -8.73 7.09 -26.70
N LEU A 336 -9.41 7.67 -25.70
CA LEU A 336 -9.82 6.99 -24.46
C LEU A 336 -11.07 6.11 -24.62
N TYR A 337 -11.81 6.24 -25.71
CA TYR A 337 -13.12 5.61 -25.87
C TYR A 337 -13.09 4.49 -26.91
N PHE A 338 -13.91 3.47 -26.69
CA PHE A 338 -14.23 2.49 -27.71
C PHE A 338 -15.04 3.13 -28.85
N GLY A 339 -15.30 2.39 -29.94
CA GLY A 339 -15.98 2.93 -31.12
C GLY A 339 -17.41 3.46 -30.88
N ASP A 340 -17.98 3.23 -29.69
CA ASP A 340 -19.27 3.77 -29.26
C ASP A 340 -19.17 5.13 -28.54
N ASN A 341 -17.97 5.70 -28.41
CA ASN A 341 -17.69 6.97 -27.75
C ASN A 341 -18.18 7.03 -26.28
N LYS A 342 -18.25 5.88 -25.60
CA LYS A 342 -18.76 5.76 -24.23
C LYS A 342 -17.94 4.82 -23.36
N HIS A 343 -17.76 3.58 -23.80
CA HIS A 343 -16.97 2.59 -23.05
C HIS A 343 -15.48 2.88 -23.19
N PRO A 344 -14.63 2.47 -22.23
CA PRO A 344 -13.22 2.74 -22.32
C PRO A 344 -12.59 1.91 -23.46
N SER A 345 -11.72 2.53 -24.26
CA SER A 345 -10.76 1.78 -25.07
C SER A 345 -9.76 1.06 -24.17
N TYR A 346 -8.89 0.23 -24.74
CA TYR A 346 -7.76 -0.33 -23.97
C TYR A 346 -6.89 0.78 -23.35
N VAL A 347 -6.71 1.89 -24.05
CA VAL A 347 -5.96 3.07 -23.58
C VAL A 347 -6.65 3.70 -22.36
N GLY A 348 -7.97 3.91 -22.44
CA GLY A 348 -8.75 4.43 -21.31
C GLY A 348 -8.80 3.48 -20.12
N ALA A 349 -8.89 2.17 -20.38
CA ALA A 349 -8.87 1.14 -19.34
C ALA A 349 -7.51 1.08 -18.63
N TYR A 350 -6.40 1.22 -19.35
CA TYR A 350 -5.06 1.31 -18.78
C TYR A 350 -4.93 2.54 -17.87
N LEU A 351 -5.36 3.72 -18.34
CA LEU A 351 -5.38 4.95 -17.52
C LEU A 351 -6.22 4.75 -16.24
N SER A 352 -7.41 4.16 -16.39
CA SER A 352 -8.28 3.87 -15.26
C SER A 352 -7.60 2.94 -14.25
N ALA A 353 -6.96 1.87 -14.71
CA ALA A 353 -6.26 0.92 -13.87
C ALA A 353 -5.07 1.57 -13.14
N CYS A 354 -4.31 2.46 -13.79
CA CYS A 354 -3.26 3.25 -13.13
C CYS A 354 -3.82 4.13 -12.01
N VAL A 355 -4.94 4.81 -12.22
CA VAL A 355 -5.57 5.64 -11.16
C VAL A 355 -6.00 4.76 -9.98
N HIS A 356 -6.60 3.59 -10.24
CA HIS A 356 -6.95 2.65 -9.17
C HIS A 356 -5.71 2.16 -8.41
N ALA A 357 -4.65 1.72 -9.10
CA ALA A 357 -3.42 1.24 -8.46
C ALA A 357 -2.75 2.31 -7.60
N ALA A 358 -2.64 3.54 -8.12
CA ALA A 358 -2.09 4.68 -7.37
C ALA A 358 -2.95 5.02 -6.14
N THR A 359 -4.28 5.07 -6.29
CA THR A 359 -5.20 5.43 -5.21
C THR A 359 -5.25 4.37 -4.11
N ILE A 360 -5.45 3.10 -4.50
CA ILE A 360 -5.74 2.00 -3.56
C ILE A 360 -4.46 1.52 -2.87
N LEU A 361 -3.34 1.43 -3.59
CA LEU A 361 -2.10 0.83 -3.07
C LEU A 361 -1.10 1.89 -2.59
N GLY A 362 -1.38 3.17 -2.84
CA GLY A 362 -0.43 4.27 -2.58
C GLY A 362 0.89 4.11 -3.34
N CYS A 363 0.90 3.33 -4.42
CA CYS A 363 2.11 3.03 -5.18
C CYS A 363 2.38 4.12 -6.24
N ASP A 364 3.66 4.38 -6.52
CA ASP A 364 4.03 5.22 -7.65
C ASP A 364 3.90 4.40 -8.94
N VAL A 365 2.76 4.54 -9.60
CA VAL A 365 2.48 3.78 -10.82
C VAL A 365 3.48 4.05 -11.93
N ARG A 366 4.19 5.20 -11.95
CA ARG A 366 5.20 5.50 -12.99
C ARG A 366 6.34 4.48 -13.02
N GLU A 367 6.62 3.88 -11.87
CA GLU A 367 7.64 2.83 -11.70
C GLU A 367 7.16 1.44 -12.12
N THR A 368 5.89 1.29 -12.54
CA THR A 368 5.42 0.00 -13.06
C THR A 368 6.17 -0.40 -14.32
N THR A 369 6.57 -1.67 -14.39
CA THR A 369 7.21 -2.27 -15.56
C THR A 369 6.22 -2.74 -16.63
N PHE A 370 4.92 -2.58 -16.40
CA PHE A 370 3.87 -3.07 -17.29
C PHE A 370 3.28 -1.93 -18.16
N ASP A 371 3.61 -1.94 -19.46
CA ASP A 371 3.02 -1.03 -20.47
C ASP A 371 1.77 -1.61 -21.15
N GLY A 372 1.48 -2.90 -20.92
CA GLY A 372 0.42 -3.61 -21.63
C GLY A 372 0.69 -3.71 -23.13
N THR A 373 -0.29 -3.32 -23.96
CA THR A 373 -0.16 -3.30 -25.42
C THR A 373 0.13 -1.89 -25.99
N LEU A 374 0.34 -0.91 -25.12
CA LEU A 374 0.55 0.49 -25.50
C LEU A 374 2.00 0.71 -25.96
N GLU A 375 2.20 1.73 -26.80
CA GLU A 375 3.54 2.28 -27.02
C GLU A 375 4.06 2.91 -25.72
N SER A 376 5.36 2.71 -25.42
CA SER A 376 5.94 3.11 -24.13
C SER A 376 5.77 4.59 -23.81
N ASP A 377 5.83 5.49 -24.80
CA ASP A 377 5.61 6.93 -24.59
C ASP A 377 4.15 7.22 -24.18
N THR A 378 3.19 6.53 -24.80
CA THR A 378 1.77 6.65 -24.43
C THR A 378 1.54 6.08 -23.03
N ALA A 379 2.08 4.91 -22.73
CA ALA A 379 1.96 4.29 -21.41
C ALA A 379 2.56 5.20 -20.32
N ALA A 380 3.77 5.71 -20.51
CA ALA A 380 4.44 6.61 -19.58
C ALA A 380 3.65 7.90 -19.33
N LEU A 381 3.07 8.49 -20.38
CA LEU A 381 2.20 9.66 -20.26
C LEU A 381 0.98 9.37 -19.39
N LEU A 382 0.26 8.26 -19.65
CA LEU A 382 -0.94 7.90 -18.89
C LEU A 382 -0.61 7.61 -17.41
N ARG A 383 0.53 6.97 -17.12
CA ARG A 383 1.00 6.78 -15.75
C ARG A 383 1.33 8.10 -15.06
N GLY A 384 1.93 9.04 -15.79
CA GLY A 384 2.16 10.40 -15.32
C GLY A 384 0.85 11.11 -14.94
N VAL A 385 -0.16 11.08 -15.83
CA VAL A 385 -1.48 11.68 -15.54
C VAL A 385 -2.15 11.01 -14.34
N ALA A 386 -2.09 9.67 -14.24
CA ALA A 386 -2.65 8.95 -13.10
C ALA A 386 -1.96 9.33 -11.79
N TYR A 387 -0.62 9.41 -11.78
CA TYR A 387 0.16 9.85 -10.62
C TYR A 387 -0.23 11.26 -10.19
N GLU A 388 -0.25 12.24 -11.10
CA GLU A 388 -0.63 13.63 -10.79
C GLU A 388 -2.09 13.76 -10.37
N THR A 389 -2.97 12.89 -10.85
CA THR A 389 -4.37 12.87 -10.44
C THR A 389 -4.52 12.53 -8.95
N VAL A 390 -3.67 11.64 -8.43
CA VAL A 390 -3.75 11.08 -7.07
C VAL A 390 -2.82 11.82 -6.09
N PHE A 391 -1.58 12.08 -6.48
CA PHE A 391 -0.53 12.64 -5.62
C PHE A 391 -0.19 14.10 -5.95
N GLY A 392 -0.74 14.64 -7.05
CA GLY A 392 -0.57 16.04 -7.41
C GLY A 392 -1.24 16.98 -6.39
N ALA A 393 -0.65 18.14 -6.19
CA ALA A 393 -1.04 19.13 -5.19
C ALA A 393 -2.34 19.90 -5.53
#